data_AF-A0A8T6TV03-F1
#
_entry.id   AF-A0A8T6TV03-F1
#
_cell.length_a   1.000
_cell.length_b   1.000
_cell.length_c   1.000
_cell.angle_alpha   90.00
_cell.angle_beta   90.00
_cell.angle_gamma   90.00
#
_symmetry.space_group_name_H-M   'P 1'
#
loop_
_entity.id
_entity.type
_entity.pdbx_description
1 polymer ?
#
loop_
_entity_poly.entity_id
_entity_poly.type
_entity_poly.pdbx_seq_one_letter_code
_entity_poly.pdbx_strand_id
1 'polypeptide(L)' 'MTAEESVLVIGGGIAGFQAALDLAAAGVQVHLVEKTPSIGGRMAQLDKTFPTNDCSMCILAPKM' A
#
# COMPACT_ATOMS: atom_id res chain seq x y z
N MET A 1 28.85 11.97 0.44
CA MET A 1 27.60 11.32 0.90
C MET A 1 26.48 12.32 0.67
N THR A 2 25.91 12.32 -0.54
CA THR A 2 24.65 13.02 -0.79
C THR A 2 23.58 12.19 -0.08
N ALA A 3 22.85 12.78 0.85
CA ALA A 3 21.68 12.11 1.43
C ALA A 3 20.64 12.04 0.31
N GLU A 4 20.46 10.88 -0.30
CA GLU A 4 19.35 10.63 -1.22
C GLU A 4 18.05 10.83 -0.40
N GLU A 5 17.25 11.83 -0.76
CA GLU A 5 15.98 12.09 -0.08
C GLU A 5 15.03 10.90 -0.33
N SER A 6 14.70 10.19 0.74
CA SER A 6 13.85 9.00 0.70
C SER A 6 12.74 9.07 1.75
N VAL A 7 11.60 8.45 1.45
CA VAL A 7 10.43 8.42 2.33
C VAL A 7 10.26 7.03 2.92
N LEU A 8 10.04 6.96 4.23
CA LEU A 8 9.66 5.73 4.93
C LEU A 8 8.15 5.72 5.18
N VAL A 9 7.46 4.73 4.65
CA VAL A 9 6.04 4.44 4.93
C VAL A 9 5.95 3.24 5.86
N ILE A 10 5.27 3.42 7.00
CA ILE A 10 5.07 2.37 8.00
C ILE A 10 3.61 1.90 7.94
N GLY A 11 3.42 0.63 7.59
CA GLY A 11 2.13 -0.04 7.44
C GLY A 11 1.72 -0.22 5.97
N GLY A 12 1.65 -1.47 5.52
CA GLY A 12 1.24 -1.90 4.18
C GLY A 12 -0.27 -2.07 4.01
N GLY A 13 -1.09 -1.35 4.77
CA GLY A 13 -2.55 -1.28 4.50
C GLY A 13 -2.87 -0.44 3.25
N ILE A 14 -4.15 -0.39 2.86
CA ILE A 14 -4.60 0.35 1.66
C ILE A 14 -4.11 1.80 1.61
N ALA A 15 -4.02 2.49 2.75
CA ALA A 15 -3.52 3.85 2.82
C ALA A 15 -2.00 3.93 2.59
N GLY A 16 -1.23 3.08 3.27
CA GLY A 16 0.22 3.17 3.25
C GLY A 16 0.82 2.71 1.92
N PHE A 17 0.39 1.56 1.39
CA PHE A 17 0.97 1.10 0.13
C PHE A 17 0.53 1.99 -1.05
N GLN A 18 -0.69 2.57 -1.04
CA GLN A 18 -1.09 3.54 -2.06
C GLN A 18 -0.25 4.82 -1.98
N ALA A 19 -0.02 5.36 -0.78
CA ALA A 19 0.88 6.50 -0.60
C ALA A 19 2.31 6.19 -1.11
N ALA A 20 2.79 4.96 -0.88
CA ALA A 20 4.09 4.53 -1.39
C ALA A 20 4.13 4.47 -2.92
N LEU A 21 3.06 3.97 -3.57
CA LEU A 21 2.95 3.97 -5.03
C LEU A 21 2.89 5.39 -5.61
N ASP A 22 2.11 6.29 -5.00
CA ASP A 22 1.98 7.67 -5.48
C ASP A 22 3.32 8.42 -5.40
N LEU A 23 4.06 8.23 -4.30
CA LEU A 23 5.40 8.78 -4.12
C LEU A 23 6.42 8.16 -5.08
N ALA A 24 6.37 6.84 -5.28
CA ALA A 24 7.25 6.15 -6.24
C ALA A 24 6.96 6.61 -7.69
N ALA A 25 5.70 6.83 -8.04
CA ALA A 25 5.30 7.36 -9.35
C ALA A 25 5.77 8.82 -9.55
N ALA A 26 5.93 9.59 -8.47
CA ALA A 26 6.53 10.91 -8.47
C ALA A 26 8.07 10.91 -8.54
N GLY A 27 8.70 9.73 -8.59
CA GLY A 27 10.17 9.58 -8.67
C GLY A 27 10.88 9.66 -7.32
N VAL A 28 10.15 9.57 -6.21
CA VAL A 28 10.73 9.56 -4.85
C VAL A 28 11.11 8.13 -4.47
N GLN A 29 12.29 7.95 -3.86
CA GLN A 29 12.67 6.65 -3.30
C GLN A 29 11.84 6.37 -2.05
N VAL A 30 11.08 5.26 -2.04
CA VAL A 30 10.20 4.89 -0.92
C VAL A 30 10.59 3.55 -0.33
N HIS A 31 10.63 3.49 0.99
CA HIS A 31 10.72 2.26 1.78
C HIS A 31 9.35 2.00 2.42
N LEU A 32 8.72 0.86 2.11
CA LEU A 32 7.48 0.41 2.75
C LEU A 32 7.80 -0.70 3.75
N VAL A 33 7.43 -0.50 5.01
CA VAL A 33 7.63 -1.48 6.09
C VAL A 33 6.29 -1.95 6.62
N GLU A 34 6.00 -3.24 6.51
CA GLU A 34 4.83 -3.90 7.10
C GLU A 34 5.28 -4.85 8.21
N LYS A 35 4.50 -4.91 9.29
CA LYS A 35 4.73 -5.78 10.43
C LYS A 35 4.41 -7.24 10.10
N THR A 36 3.38 -7.49 9.30
CA THR A 36 2.96 -8.84 8.91
C THR A 36 3.69 -9.36 7.67
N PRO A 37 3.72 -10.68 7.43
CA PRO A 37 4.37 -11.25 6.24
C PRO A 37 3.76 -10.83 4.90
N SER A 38 2.58 -10.22 4.91
CA SER A 38 1.87 -9.75 3.72
C SER A 38 1.32 -8.34 3.95
N ILE A 39 1.21 -7.58 2.86
CA ILE A 39 0.55 -6.28 2.81
C ILE A 39 -0.97 -6.44 2.64
N GLY A 40 -1.70 -5.33 2.55
CA GLY A 40 -3.16 -5.27 2.37
C GLY A 40 -3.95 -4.93 3.63
N GLY A 41 -3.35 -5.13 4.81
CA GLY A 41 -3.93 -4.76 6.10
C GLY A 41 -5.32 -5.35 6.32
N ARG A 42 -6.24 -4.54 6.88
CA ARG A 42 -7.63 -4.98 7.13
C ARG A 42 -8.44 -5.18 5.85
N MET A 43 -8.10 -4.48 4.77
CA MET A 43 -8.87 -4.56 3.52
C MET A 43 -8.77 -5.96 2.89
N ALA A 44 -7.60 -6.59 2.98
CA ALA A 44 -7.38 -7.97 2.50
C ALA A 44 -8.19 -9.03 3.28
N GLN A 45 -8.78 -8.68 4.43
CA GLN A 45 -9.59 -9.58 5.26
C GLN A 45 -11.10 -9.44 4.98
N LEU A 46 -11.51 -8.41 4.24
CA LEU A 46 -12.91 -8.22 3.86
C LEU A 46 -13.26 -9.15 2.72
N ASP A 47 -14.51 -9.63 2.64
CA ASP A 47 -14.99 -10.29 1.42
C ASP A 47 -15.34 -9.23 0.37
N LYS A 48 -16.19 -8.27 0.75
CA LYS A 48 -16.69 -7.21 -0.13
C LYS A 48 -16.44 -5.81 0.42
N THR A 49 -16.45 -4.83 -0.47
CA THR A 49 -16.35 -3.41 -0.13
C THR A 49 -17.60 -2.65 -0.53
N PHE A 50 -18.19 -1.91 0.42
CA PHE A 50 -19.30 -1.01 0.09
C PHE A 50 -18.78 0.25 -0.64
N PRO A 51 -19.59 0.93 -1.46
CA PRO A 51 -20.98 0.63 -1.82
C PRO A 51 -21.13 -0.30 -3.03
N THR A 52 -20.04 -0.56 -3.78
CA THR A 52 -20.08 -1.30 -5.05
C THR A 52 -20.24 -2.81 -4.86
N ASN A 53 -19.98 -3.30 -3.65
CA ASN A 53 -19.98 -4.71 -3.30
C ASN A 53 -18.98 -5.54 -4.13
N ASP A 54 -17.86 -4.90 -4.52
CA ASP A 54 -16.75 -5.57 -5.20
C ASP A 54 -15.99 -6.47 -4.23
N CYS A 55 -15.45 -7.58 -4.75
CA CYS A 55 -14.49 -8.39 -4.01
C CYS A 55 -13.28 -7.54 -3.61
N SER A 56 -12.99 -7.47 -2.32
CA SER A 56 -11.90 -6.65 -1.78
C SER A 56 -10.56 -7.00 -2.44
N MET A 57 -10.30 -8.30 -2.61
CA MET A 57 -9.07 -8.80 -3.23
C MET A 57 -9.00 -8.49 -4.72
N CYS A 58 -10.13 -8.43 -5.43
CA CYS A 58 -10.13 -8.07 -6.85
C CYS A 58 -9.66 -6.63 -7.10
N ILE A 59 -9.96 -5.71 -6.17
CA ILE A 59 -9.54 -4.31 -6.29
C ILE A 59 -8.21 -4.01 -5.59
N LEU A 60 -7.81 -4.85 -4.63
CA LEU A 60 -6.59 -4.68 -3.85
C LEU A 60 -5.38 -5.36 -4.51
N ALA A 61 -5.52 -6.61 -4.96
CA ALA A 61 -4.42 -7.42 -5.48
C ALA A 61 -3.68 -6.80 -6.69
N PRO A 62 -4.33 -6.11 -7.65
CA PRO A 62 -3.61 -5.48 -8.76
C PRO A 62 -2.67 -4.35 -8.36
N LYS A 63 -2.82 -3.84 -7.13
CA LYS A 63 -2.01 -2.74 -6.61
C LYS A 63 -0.94 -3.21 -5.60
N MET A 64 -1.04 -4.45 -5.12
CA MET A 64 -0.08 -5.09 -4.22
C MET A 64 1.13 -5.59 -5.02
#